data_AF-A0A1T5FMA1-F1
#
_entry.id   AF-A0A1T5FMA1-F1
#
_cell.length_a   1.000
_cell.length_b   1.000
_cell.length_c   1.000
_cell.angle_alpha   90.00
_cell.angle_beta   90.00
_cell.angle_gamma   90.00
#
_symmetry.space_group_name_H-M   'P 1'
#
loop_
_entity.id
_entity.type
_entity.pdbx_description
1 polymer ?
#
loop_
_entity_poly.entity_id
_entity_poly.type
_entity_poly.pdbx_seq_one_letter_code
_entity_poly.pdbx_strand_id
1 'polypeptide(L)' 'MSLAFTEGIWRPELSLFRAIDIRCDDCGRGKRMQPAEIRAQVAKGVYSLVGLHDKLHCAVCRDRGGLGKNVSVYPIKRGE' A
#
# COMPACT_ATOMS: atom_id res chain seq x y z
N MET A 1 -30.29 9.23 -3.34
CA MET A 1 -29.97 8.06 -2.48
C MET A 1 -28.79 8.45 -1.60
N SER A 2 -29.05 8.76 -0.34
CA SER A 2 -28.02 9.19 0.61
C SER A 2 -27.42 7.94 1.26
N LEU A 3 -26.19 7.59 0.90
CA LEU A 3 -25.49 6.48 1.52
C LEU A 3 -25.10 6.90 2.95
N ALA A 4 -25.72 6.23 3.91
CA ALA A 4 -25.46 6.37 5.33
C ALA A 4 -23.97 6.22 5.63
N PHE A 5 -23.34 7.31 6.06
CA PHE A 5 -22.06 7.30 6.73
C PHE A 5 -22.30 6.74 8.13
N THR A 6 -22.28 5.41 8.26
CA THR A 6 -22.32 4.78 9.58
C THR A 6 -20.99 5.08 10.27
N GLU A 7 -21.03 5.83 11.37
CA GLU A 7 -19.94 6.07 12.31
C GLU A 7 -19.52 4.77 13.02
N GLY A 8 -19.05 3.79 12.26
CA GLY A 8 -18.29 2.65 12.78
C GLY A 8 -16.82 3.06 12.80
N ILE A 9 -16.17 2.91 13.97
CA ILE A 9 -14.71 3.06 14.20
C ILE A 9 -13.95 2.94 12.87
N TRP A 10 -13.58 4.08 12.27
CA TRP A 10 -13.02 4.10 10.93
C TRP A 10 -11.65 3.42 10.97
N ARG A 11 -11.61 2.12 10.68
CA ARG A 11 -10.37 1.35 10.62
C ARG A 11 -9.89 1.41 9.18
N PRO A 12 -8.75 2.07 8.91
CA PRO A 12 -8.15 2.05 7.58
C PRO A 12 -7.98 0.60 7.16
N GLU A 13 -8.38 0.27 5.93
CA GLU A 13 -8.23 -1.06 5.34
C GLU A 13 -6.79 -1.57 5.51
N LEU A 14 -5.81 -0.68 5.32
CA LEU A 14 -4.40 -0.98 5.52
C LEU A 14 -4.03 -1.49 6.93
N SER A 15 -4.78 -1.07 7.96
CA SER A 15 -4.52 -1.47 9.35
C SER A 15 -4.88 -2.94 9.64
N LEU A 16 -5.64 -3.58 8.74
CA LEU A 16 -6.01 -4.99 8.84
C LEU A 16 -4.86 -5.93 8.44
N PHE A 17 -3.89 -5.43 7.68
CA PHE A 17 -2.77 -6.24 7.20
C PHE A 17 -1.63 -6.32 8.23
N ARG A 18 -0.99 -7.49 8.30
CA ARG A 18 0.23 -7.73 9.08
C ARG A 18 1.44 -7.12 8.36
N ALA A 19 1.52 -7.32 7.05
CA ALA A 19 2.59 -6.81 6.22
C ALA A 19 2.05 -6.62 4.80
N ILE A 20 2.74 -5.84 3.99
CA ILE A 20 2.42 -5.67 2.57
C ILE A 20 3.71 -5.90 1.79
N ASP A 21 3.74 -6.95 0.97
CA ASP A 21 4.85 -7.16 0.05
C ASP A 21 4.63 -6.33 -1.20
N ILE A 22 5.66 -5.61 -1.61
CA ILE A 22 5.65 -4.71 -2.76
C ILE A 22 6.71 -5.22 -3.70
N ARG A 23 6.36 -5.45 -4.96
CA ARG A 23 7.29 -5.93 -5.98
C ARG A 23 7.17 -5.05 -7.21
N CYS A 24 8.30 -4.62 -7.75
CA CYS A 24 8.33 -3.99 -9.06
C CYS A 24 8.41 -5.06 -10.14
N ASP A 25 7.46 -5.06 -11.07
CA ASP A 25 7.41 -6.00 -12.18
C ASP A 25 8.46 -5.69 -13.26
N ASP A 26 8.88 -4.43 -13.40
CA ASP A 26 9.91 -4.04 -14.38
C ASP A 26 11.32 -4.52 -13.97
N CYS A 27 11.70 -4.36 -12.70
CA CYS A 27 13.06 -4.65 -12.23
C CYS A 27 13.16 -5.82 -11.25
N GLY A 28 12.03 -6.41 -10.87
CA GLY A 28 11.95 -7.50 -9.90
C GLY A 28 12.21 -7.10 -8.43
N ARG A 29 12.50 -5.82 -8.15
CA ARG A 29 12.85 -5.38 -6.79
C ARG A 29 11.65 -5.51 -5.86
N GLY A 30 11.85 -6.24 -4.77
CA GLY A 30 10.87 -6.41 -3.70
C GLY A 30 11.19 -5.56 -2.48
N LYS A 31 10.14 -5.11 -1.78
CA LYS A 31 10.22 -4.55 -0.42
C LYS A 31 9.01 -5.05 0.37
N ARG A 32 9.24 -5.54 1.58
CA ARG A 32 8.17 -5.82 2.55
C ARG A 32 7.94 -4.60 3.43
N MET A 33 6.74 -4.04 3.40
CA MET A 33 6.29 -3.05 4.37
C MET A 33 5.86 -3.72 5.67
N GLN A 34 6.50 -3.32 6.76
CA GLN A 34 6.20 -3.79 8.11
C GLN A 34 5.01 -3.03 8.72
N PRO A 35 4.35 -3.55 9.77
CA PRO A 35 3.20 -2.89 10.39
C PRO A 35 3.44 -1.43 10.78
N ALA A 36 4.66 -1.09 11.23
CA ALA A 36 5.02 0.28 11.59
C ALA A 36 5.02 1.23 10.38
N GLU A 37 5.52 0.78 9.22
CA GLU A 37 5.51 1.55 7.98
C GLU A 37 4.08 1.72 7.46
N ILE A 38 3.25 0.69 7.56
CA ILE A 38 1.84 0.76 7.19
C ILE A 38 1.11 1.82 8.02
N ARG A 39 1.33 1.83 9.34
CA ARG A 39 0.77 2.87 10.23
C ARG A 39 1.25 4.28 9.85
N ALA A 40 2.51 4.41 9.45
CA ALA A 40 3.03 5.70 8.99
C ALA A 40 2.36 6.16 7.68
N GLN A 41 2.00 5.26 6.77
CA GLN A 41 1.24 5.60 5.55
C GLN A 41 -0.21 6.00 5.87
N VAL A 42 -0.84 5.31 6.83
CA VAL A 42 -2.16 5.68 7.37
C VAL A 42 -2.12 7.09 7.97
N ALA A 43 -1.11 7.42 8.77
CA ALA A 43 -0.94 8.76 9.32
C ALA A 43 -0.74 9.84 8.25
N LYS A 44 -0.26 9.47 7.05
CA LYS A 44 -0.11 10.34 5.87
C LYS A 44 -1.37 10.41 4.99
N GLY A 45 -2.50 9.86 5.45
CA GLY A 45 -3.76 9.89 4.71
C GLY A 45 -3.91 8.80 3.64
N VAL A 46 -3.10 7.74 3.69
CA VAL A 46 -3.25 6.58 2.80
C VAL A 46 -4.00 5.50 3.55
N TYR A 47 -5.23 5.19 3.12
CA TYR A 47 -6.13 4.33 3.90
C TYR A 47 -6.48 3.01 3.22
N SER A 48 -6.29 2.91 1.89
CA SER A 48 -6.61 1.73 1.07
C SER A 48 -5.38 1.18 0.35
N LEU A 49 -5.43 -0.09 -0.04
CA LEU A 49 -4.38 -0.72 -0.85
C LEU A 49 -4.24 -0.05 -2.22
N VAL A 50 -5.34 0.32 -2.84
CA VAL A 50 -5.34 1.02 -4.14
C VAL A 50 -4.66 2.39 -4.00
N GLY A 51 -4.97 3.14 -2.94
CA GLY A 51 -4.31 4.42 -2.68
C GLY A 51 -2.82 4.28 -2.34
N LEU A 52 -2.43 3.16 -1.72
CA LEU A 52 -1.03 2.83 -1.50
C LEU A 52 -0.32 2.52 -2.83
N HIS A 53 -0.90 1.65 -3.66
CA HIS A 53 -0.39 1.30 -4.98
C HIS A 53 -0.20 2.54 -5.86
N ASP A 54 -1.19 3.43 -5.92
CA ASP A 54 -1.13 4.65 -6.74
C ASP A 54 0.03 5.58 -6.34
N LYS A 55 0.32 5.68 -5.04
CA LYS A 55 1.44 6.51 -4.53
C LYS A 55 2.81 5.83 -4.65
N LEU A 56 2.85 4.51 -4.74
CA LEU A 56 4.10 3.78 -4.85
C LEU A 56 4.76 4.01 -6.22
N HIS A 57 6.08 4.00 -6.18
CA HIS A 57 6.91 3.97 -7.38
C HIS A 57 8.24 3.29 -7.06
N CYS A 58 8.77 2.53 -8.01
CA CYS A 58 10.09 1.96 -7.90
C CYS A 58 11.14 3.04 -8.17
N ALA A 59 11.86 3.46 -7.12
CA ALA A 59 12.91 4.47 -7.23
C ALA A 59 13.99 4.09 -8.26
N VAL A 60 14.34 2.80 -8.36
CA VAL A 60 15.35 2.31 -9.31
C VAL A 60 14.86 2.42 -10.76
N CYS A 61 13.63 2.02 -11.05
CA CYS A 61 13.08 2.16 -12.39
C CYS A 61 12.92 3.64 -12.76
N ARG A 62 12.58 4.48 -11.80
CA ARG A 62 12.48 5.93 -11.99
C ARG A 62 13.84 6.58 -12.27
N ASP A 63 14.87 6.18 -11.55
CA ASP A 63 16.25 6.65 -11.73
C ASP A 63 16.81 6.24 -13.10
N ARG A 64 16.46 5.05 -13.59
CA ARG A 64 16.81 4.55 -14.92
C ARG A 64 16.04 5.21 -16.09
N GLY A 65 15.17 6.18 -15.80
CA GLY A 65 14.37 6.89 -16.82
C GLY A 65 13.00 6.27 -17.14
N GLY A 66 12.57 5.25 -16.39
CA GLY A 66 11.23 4.68 -16.49
C GLY A 66 10.20 5.40 -15.59
N LEU A 67 8.92 5.05 -15.72
CA LEU A 67 7.86 5.58 -14.86
C LEU A 67 7.92 4.99 -13.43
N GLY A 68 8.43 3.75 -13.30
CA GLY A 68 8.49 3.02 -12.04
C GLY A 68 7.12 2.73 -11.41
N LYS A 69 6.04 2.81 -12.21
CA LYS A 69 4.65 2.60 -11.77
C LYS A 69 4.17 1.15 -11.85
N ASN A 70 4.97 0.27 -12.43
CA ASN A 70 4.68 -1.16 -12.51
C ASN A 70 5.07 -1.84 -11.19
N VAL A 71 4.24 -1.63 -10.16
CA VAL A 71 4.49 -2.11 -8.79
C VAL A 71 3.29 -2.90 -8.26
N SER A 72 3.43 -4.22 -8.15
CA SER A 72 2.43 -5.08 -7.54
C SER A 72 2.49 -5.01 -6.00
N VAL A 73 1.32 -4.97 -5.36
CA VAL A 73 1.17 -5.00 -3.89
C VAL A 73 0.44 -6.26 -3.45
N TYR A 74 1.01 -6.97 -2.48
CA TYR A 74 0.52 -8.24 -1.96
C TYR A 74 0.30 -8.09 -0.44
N PRO A 75 -0.95 -7.85 0.00
CA PRO A 75 -1.27 -7.74 1.41
C PRO A 75 -1.20 -9.12 2.09
N ILE A 76 -0.55 -9.17 3.26
CA ILE A 76 -0.53 -10.34 4.14
C ILE A 76 -1.46 -10.05 5.32
N LYS A 77 -2.53 -10.82 5.47
CA LYS A 77 -3.49 -10.64 6.58
C LYS A 77 -2.91 -11.12 7.90
N ARG A 78 -3.46 -10.61 9.01
CA ARG A 78 -3.14 -11.14 10.35
C ARG A 78 -3.90 -12.47 10.52
N GLY A 79 -3.17 -13.59 10.60
CA GLY A 79 -3.74 -14.90 10.99
C GLY A 79 -3.78 -15.98 9.92
N GLU A 80 -3.15 -15.78 8.76
CA GLU A 80 -2.77 -16.88 7.84
C GLU A 80 -1.46 -17.54 8.27
#